data_AF-A0A349LL91-F1
#
_entry.id   AF-A0A349LL91-F1
#
_cell.length_a   1.000
_cell.length_b   1.000
_cell.length_c   1.000
_cell.angle_alpha   90.00
_cell.angle_beta   90.00
_cell.angle_gamma   90.00
#
_symmetry.space_group_name_H-M   'P 1'
#
loop_
_entity.id
_entity.type
_entity.pdbx_description
1 polymer ?
#
loop_
_entity_poly.entity_id
_entity_poly.type
_entity_poly.pdbx_seq_one_letter_code
_entity_poly.pdbx_strand_id
1 'polypeptide(L)' 'MMRYRPLLGTFVEVSAHEDNASIAIEHAFSVIQKIHNLMGFHNPQSELSRINYQARLKALEIHP' A
#
# COMPACT_ATOMS: atom_id res chain seq x y z
N MET A 1 3.15 14.96 15.85
CA MET A 1 4.32 14.47 15.08
C MET A 1 3.92 14.28 13.63
N MET A 2 4.86 14.49 12.70
CA MET A 2 4.63 14.42 11.25
C MET A 2 5.82 13.74 10.57
N ARG A 3 5.55 12.89 9.57
CA ARG A 3 6.57 12.19 8.78
C ARG A 3 6.17 12.10 7.31
N TYR A 4 7.19 11.95 6.46
CA TYR A 4 7.07 11.91 5.00
C TYR A 4 7.73 10.65 4.45
N ARG A 5 7.10 9.99 3.48
CA ARG A 5 7.72 8.88 2.71
C ARG A 5 7.31 8.91 1.23
N PRO A 6 8.22 8.57 0.30
CA PRO A 6 7.86 8.38 -1.10
C PRO A 6 7.15 7.04 -1.28
N LEU A 7 5.83 7.05 -1.44
CA LEU A 7 4.97 5.87 -1.62
C LEU A 7 3.89 6.15 -2.66
N LEU A 8 3.38 5.10 -3.31
CA LEU A 8 2.30 5.23 -4.31
C LEU A 8 2.65 6.12 -5.52
N GLY A 9 3.94 6.31 -5.82
CA GLY A 9 4.39 7.19 -6.91
C GLY A 9 4.27 8.68 -6.58
N THR A 10 4.08 9.03 -5.30
CA THR A 10 4.02 10.41 -4.80
C THR A 10 4.69 10.51 -3.43
N PHE A 11 4.65 11.69 -2.81
CA PHE A 11 5.01 11.87 -1.40
C PHE A 11 3.76 11.76 -0.53
N VAL A 12 3.83 10.89 0.48
CA VAL A 12 2.77 10.71 1.46
C VAL A 12 3.20 11.32 2.78
N GLU A 13 2.40 12.24 3.29
CA GLU A 13 2.52 12.82 4.63
C GLU A 13 1.54 12.12 5.58
N VAL A 14 2.01 11.79 6.78
CA VAL A 14 1.15 11.31 7.88
C VAL A 14 1.45 12.14 9.12
N SER A 15 0.39 12.65 9.75
CA SER A 15 0.45 13.43 10.98
C SER A 15 -0.48 12.87 12.05
N ALA A 16 -0.04 12.94 13.32
CA ALA A 16 -0.80 12.49 14.48
C ALA A 16 -0.46 13.36 15.71
N HIS A 17 -1.44 13.57 16.60
CA HIS A 17 -1.39 14.57 17.69
C HIS A 17 -1.57 13.95 19.08
N GLU A 18 -0.91 12.82 19.36
CA GLU A 18 -1.02 12.07 20.62
C GLU A 18 0.34 11.53 21.09
N ASP A 19 0.44 11.10 22.35
CA ASP A 19 1.69 10.57 22.93
C ASP A 19 2.24 9.36 22.16
N ASN A 20 1.36 8.56 21.56
CA ASN A 20 1.71 7.40 20.72
C ASN A 20 1.82 7.71 19.22
N ALA A 21 1.95 8.98 18.83
CA ALA A 21 1.95 9.41 17.44
C ALA A 21 2.98 8.68 16.56
N SER A 22 4.17 8.36 17.09
CA SER A 22 5.19 7.63 16.32
C SER A 22 4.71 6.24 15.92
N ILE A 23 4.09 5.50 16.85
CA ILE A 23 3.57 4.15 16.60
C ILE A 23 2.43 4.22 15.58
N ALA A 24 1.47 5.13 15.79
CA ALA A 24 0.34 5.32 14.87
C ALA A 24 0.80 5.67 13.44
N ILE A 25 1.80 6.55 13.31
CA ILE A 25 2.38 6.93 12.02
C ILE A 25 3.06 5.73 11.34
N GLU A 26 3.81 4.91 12.07
CA GLU A 26 4.43 3.70 11.49
C GLU A 26 3.40 2.67 11.04
N HIS A 27 2.33 2.47 11.83
CA HIS A 27 1.21 1.62 11.43
C HIS A 27 0.54 2.13 10.16
N ALA A 28 0.29 3.45 10.06
CA ALA A 28 -0.26 4.04 8.84
C ALA A 28 0.63 3.79 7.62
N PHE A 29 1.94 4.03 7.75
CA PHE A 29 2.87 3.75 6.64
C PHE A 29 2.95 2.26 6.29
N SER A 30 2.84 1.36 7.27
CA SER A 30 2.79 -0.09 7.01
C SER A 30 1.58 -0.47 6.15
N VAL A 31 0.41 0.07 6.46
CA VAL A 31 -0.81 -0.16 5.67
C VAL A 31 -0.68 0.43 4.27
N ILE A 32 -0.17 1.65 4.13
CA ILE A 32 0.05 2.29 2.83
C ILE A 32 1.05 1.49 1.99
N GLN A 33 2.12 0.99 2.60
CA GLN A 33 3.10 0.13 1.92
C GLN A 33 2.46 -1.17 1.44
N LYS A 34 1.56 -1.78 2.24
CA LYS A 34 0.83 -2.97 1.82
C LYS A 34 -0.04 -2.69 0.59
N ILE A 35 -0.77 -1.58 0.59
CA ILE A 35 -1.56 -1.13 -0.57
C ILE A 35 -0.66 -0.91 -1.78
N HIS A 36 0.47 -0.22 -1.61
CA HIS A 36 1.44 0.01 -2.68
C HIS A 36 1.91 -1.31 -3.32
N ASN A 37 2.18 -2.33 -2.52
CA ASN A 37 2.62 -3.63 -3.00
C ASN A 37 1.51 -4.40 -3.72
N LEU A 38 0.28 -4.34 -3.22
CA LEU A 38 -0.88 -5.03 -3.80
C LEU A 38 -1.34 -4.39 -5.12
N MET A 39 -1.29 -3.05 -5.20
CA MET A 39 -1.88 -2.28 -6.29
C MET A 39 -0.87 -1.68 -7.26
N GLY A 40 0.43 -1.87 -7.05
CA GLY A 40 1.46 -1.32 -7.93
C GLY A 40 1.39 -1.91 -9.34
N PHE A 41 0.80 -1.19 -10.30
CA PHE A 41 0.64 -1.67 -11.67
C PHE A 41 1.97 -1.82 -12.43
N HIS A 42 2.99 -1.06 -12.03
CA HIS A 42 4.35 -1.22 -12.53
C HIS A 42 5.06 -2.46 -11.96
N ASN A 43 4.56 -3.00 -10.84
CA ASN A 43 5.12 -4.19 -10.22
C ASN A 43 4.44 -5.44 -10.82
N PRO A 44 5.16 -6.27 -11.61
CA PRO A 44 4.57 -7.47 -12.19
C PRO A 44 4.16 -8.51 -11.14
N GLN A 45 4.67 -8.41 -9.91
CA GLN A 45 4.31 -9.28 -8.79
C GLN A 45 3.12 -8.76 -7.98
N SER A 46 2.59 -7.58 -8.29
CA SER A 46 1.43 -7.06 -7.57
C SER A 46 0.19 -7.90 -7.86
N GLU A 47 -0.73 -7.93 -6.91
CA GLU A 47 -1.99 -8.64 -7.08
C GLU A 47 -2.81 -8.02 -8.22
N LEU A 48 -2.79 -6.70 -8.37
CA LEU A 48 -3.41 -6.01 -9.50
C LEU A 48 -2.86 -6.49 -10.84
N SER A 49 -1.54 -6.63 -10.98
CA SER A 49 -0.91 -7.15 -12.20
C SER A 49 -1.34 -8.59 -12.49
N ARG A 50 -1.46 -9.43 -11.45
CA ARG A 50 -1.95 -10.81 -11.58
C ARG A 50 -3.42 -10.84 -12.02
N ILE A 51 -4.27 -9.98 -11.46
CA ILE A 51 -5.67 -9.83 -11.86
C ILE A 51 -5.76 -9.43 -13.34
N ASN A 52 -5.06 -8.36 -13.72
CA ASN A 52 -5.08 -7.84 -15.10
C ASN A 52 -4.69 -8.91 -16.13
N TYR A 53 -3.74 -9.78 -15.79
CA TYR A 53 -3.28 -10.84 -16.70
C TYR A 53 -4.18 -12.09 -16.69
N GLN A 54 -4.61 -12.55 -15.51
CA GLN A 54 -5.17 -13.90 -15.34
C GLN A 54 -6.70 -13.93 -15.16
N ALA A 55 -7.35 -12.84 -14.76
CA ALA A 55 -8.78 -12.87 -14.40
C ALA A 55 -9.70 -13.23 -15.57
N ARG A 56 -9.27 -12.98 -16.82
CA ARG A 56 -9.99 -13.41 -18.03
C ARG A 56 -9.91 -14.92 -18.28
N LEU A 57 -8.94 -15.61 -17.69
CA LEU A 57 -8.65 -17.03 -17.91
C LEU A 57 -9.24 -17.91 -16.82
N LYS A 58 -9.25 -17.43 -15.58
CA LYS A 58 -9.71 -18.18 -14.41
C LYS A 58 -10.11 -17.26 -13.27
N ALA A 59 -10.91 -17.80 -12.35
CA ALA A 59 -11.11 -17.19 -11.05
C ALA A 59 -9.79 -17.10 -10.29
N LEU A 60 -9.59 -16.01 -9.55
CA LEU A 60 -8.41 -15.75 -8.75
C LEU A 60 -8.83 -15.49 -7.31
N GLU A 61 -8.10 -16.08 -6.37
CA GLU A 61 -8.14 -15.66 -4.98
C GLU A 61 -7.34 -14.36 -4.84
N ILE A 62 -7.93 -13.41 -4.13
CA ILE A 62 -7.38 -12.07 -3.90
C ILE A 62 -7.22 -11.80 -2.41
N HIS A 63 -6.42 -10.80 -2.06
CA HIS A 63 -6.27 -10.33 -0.69
C HIS A 63 -7.65 -9.95 -0.11
N PRO A 64 -8.00 -10.40 1.11
CA PRO A 64 -9.30 -10.18 1.73
C PRO A 64 -9.60 -8.71 2.08
#